data_AF-X1G7W3-F1
#
_entry.id   AF-X1G7W3-F1
#
_cell.length_a   1.000
_cell.length_b   1.000
_cell.length_c   1.000
_cell.angle_alpha   90.00
_cell.angle_beta   90.00
_cell.angle_gamma   90.00
#
_symmetry.space_group_name_H-M   'P 1'
#
loop_
_entity.id
_entity.type
_entity.pdbx_description
1 polymer ?
#
loop_
_entity_poly.entity_id
_entity_poly.type
_entity_poly.pdbx_seq_one_letter_code
_entity_poly.pdbx_strand_id
1 'polypeptide(L)'
;ANLWVENVSVFRRVAEVAQEQLRKLGIDAKITQYDSVTFKDKLKNGEQELLIRLYGWANADILEWYFNSKRMGYPNVAMLDDKKADKLMDKAMTEAATWEERVEYFIDYHKYLLKQFPWAPIYLPPVNIAIRSNVIVPEKIETPAFLLDVDVK
;
A
#
# COMPACT_ATOMS: atom_id res chain seq x y z
N ALA A 1 16.30 14.09 -5.44
CA ALA A 1 14.97 13.51 -5.64
C ALA A 1 13.95 14.20 -4.73
N ASN A 2 12.75 14.47 -5.21
CA ASN A 2 11.65 15.06 -4.46
C ASN A 2 10.80 13.93 -3.86
N LEU A 3 10.79 13.81 -2.53
CA LEU A 3 10.08 12.79 -1.77
C LEU A 3 8.75 13.36 -1.28
N TRP A 4 7.67 12.95 -1.91
CA TRP A 4 6.34 13.46 -1.63
C TRP A 4 5.66 12.70 -0.50
N VAL A 5 4.95 13.45 0.35
CA VAL A 5 4.00 12.90 1.31
C VAL A 5 2.74 13.77 1.39
N GLU A 6 1.60 13.16 1.72
CA GLU A 6 0.45 13.94 2.18
C GLU A 6 0.80 14.64 3.49
N ASN A 7 0.19 15.80 3.74
CA ASN A 7 0.39 16.62 4.94
C ASN A 7 -0.27 15.98 6.19
N VAL A 8 0.28 14.83 6.58
CA VAL A 8 -0.13 14.03 7.74
C VAL A 8 1.13 13.71 8.56
N SER A 9 1.09 13.98 9.86
CA SER A 9 2.26 13.90 10.75
C SER A 9 2.97 12.54 10.76
N VAL A 10 2.24 11.44 10.55
CA VAL A 10 2.83 10.10 10.46
C VAL A 10 3.68 9.93 9.19
N PHE A 11 3.23 10.41 8.04
CA PHE A 11 3.97 10.25 6.78
C PHE A 11 5.24 11.09 6.76
N ARG A 12 5.21 12.29 7.37
CA ARG A 12 6.42 13.09 7.54
C ARG A 12 7.50 12.35 8.33
N ARG A 13 7.15 11.73 9.47
CA ARG A 13 8.12 10.99 10.30
C ARG A 13 8.73 9.81 9.54
N VAL A 14 7.89 9.08 8.79
CA VAL A 14 8.36 7.98 7.93
C VAL A 14 9.29 8.51 6.84
N ALA A 15 8.97 9.68 6.25
CA ALA A 15 9.79 10.31 5.22
C ALA A 15 11.14 10.79 5.76
N GLU A 16 11.22 11.30 6.98
CA GLU A 16 12.49 11.67 7.63
C GLU A 16 13.40 10.44 7.81
N VAL A 17 12.84 9.29 8.20
CA VAL A 17 13.60 8.03 8.29
C VAL A 17 14.06 7.56 6.91
N ALA A 18 13.16 7.55 5.91
CA ALA A 18 13.50 7.15 4.55
C ALA A 18 14.54 8.09 3.92
N GLN A 19 14.43 9.40 4.15
CA GLN A 19 15.40 10.41 3.71
C GLN A 19 16.80 10.10 4.24
N GLU A 20 16.94 9.79 5.54
CA GLU A 20 18.24 9.44 6.12
C GLU A 20 18.80 8.12 5.56
N GLN A 21 17.94 7.12 5.33
CA GLN A 21 18.36 5.86 4.69
C GLN A 21 18.84 6.09 3.24
N LEU A 22 18.11 6.89 2.47
CA LEU A 22 18.48 7.28 1.10
C LEU A 22 19.79 8.09 1.07
N ARG A 23 19.99 8.99 2.04
CA ARG A 23 21.23 9.78 2.17
C ARG A 23 22.46 8.89 2.36
N LYS A 24 22.35 7.82 3.16
CA LYS A 24 23.44 6.83 3.35
C LYS A 24 23.81 6.10 2.05
N LEU A 25 22.91 6.06 1.08
CA LEU A 25 23.11 5.49 -0.25
C LEU A 25 23.53 6.54 -1.29
N GLY A 26 23.75 7.80 -0.89
CA GLY A 26 24.15 8.89 -1.77
C GLY A 26 22.99 9.59 -2.49
N ILE A 27 21.74 9.34 -2.08
CA ILE A 27 20.54 9.97 -2.67
C ILE A 27 20.12 11.16 -1.80
N ASP A 28 20.22 12.37 -2.35
CA ASP A 28 19.68 13.59 -1.71
C ASP A 28 18.16 13.70 -1.97
N ALA A 29 17.37 13.17 -1.02
CA ALA A 29 15.91 13.24 -1.05
C ALA A 29 15.41 14.48 -0.30
N LYS A 30 14.55 15.31 -0.91
CA LYS A 30 13.93 16.49 -0.28
C LYS A 30 12.46 16.21 0.00
N ILE A 31 12.05 16.30 1.26
CA ILE A 31 10.66 16.04 1.67
C ILE A 31 9.78 17.23 1.27
N THR A 32 8.74 16.95 0.47
CA THR A 32 7.71 17.92 0.13
C THR A 32 6.34 17.40 0.57
N GLN A 33 5.58 18.25 1.26
CA GLN A 33 4.25 17.92 1.76
C GLN A 33 3.18 18.64 0.94
N TYR A 34 2.11 17.94 0.62
CA TYR A 34 0.93 18.50 -0.07
C TYR A 34 -0.34 18.20 0.71
N ASP A 35 -1.35 19.07 0.62
CA ASP A 35 -2.71 18.71 1.02
C ASP A 35 -3.26 17.58 0.13
N SER A 36 -4.27 16.84 0.60
CA SER A 36 -4.78 15.66 -0.10
C SER A 36 -5.37 15.93 -1.49
N VAL A 37 -5.86 17.15 -1.78
CA VAL A 37 -6.39 17.49 -3.10
C VAL A 37 -5.24 17.71 -4.07
N THR A 38 -4.30 18.59 -3.69
CA THR A 38 -3.10 18.86 -4.50
C THR A 38 -2.28 17.60 -4.71
N PHE A 39 -2.11 16.77 -3.67
CA PHE A 39 -1.37 15.51 -3.76
C PHE A 39 -1.96 14.58 -4.84
N LYS A 40 -3.28 14.36 -4.81
CA LYS A 40 -3.96 13.48 -5.79
C LYS A 40 -3.90 14.04 -7.21
N ASP A 41 -4.09 15.33 -7.38
CA ASP A 41 -4.07 15.93 -8.73
C ASP A 41 -2.67 15.89 -9.34
N LYS A 42 -1.63 16.09 -8.53
CA LYS A 42 -0.24 15.92 -8.98
C LYS A 42 0.09 14.48 -9.35
N LEU A 43 -0.38 13.51 -8.57
CA LEU A 43 -0.16 12.09 -8.86
C LEU A 43 -0.81 11.67 -10.19
N LYS A 44 -2.02 12.16 -10.49
CA LYS A 44 -2.68 11.92 -11.79
C LYS A 44 -1.82 12.37 -12.98
N ASN A 45 -1.02 13.42 -12.79
CA ASN A 45 -0.12 13.95 -13.82
C ASN A 45 1.21 13.19 -13.91
N GLY A 46 1.51 12.25 -13.00
CA GLY A 46 2.75 11.50 -13.01
C GLY A 46 3.99 12.31 -12.63
N GLU A 47 3.83 13.40 -11.89
CA GLU A 47 4.89 14.35 -11.55
C GLU A 47 5.83 13.86 -10.41
N GLN A 48 5.51 12.72 -9.78
CA GLN A 48 6.23 12.17 -8.64
C GLN A 48 7.57 11.52 -9.03
N GLU A 49 8.61 11.75 -8.22
CA GLU A 49 9.89 11.01 -8.30
C GLU A 49 9.96 9.92 -7.23
N LEU A 50 9.63 10.27 -5.99
CA LEU A 50 9.51 9.38 -4.84
C LEU A 50 8.28 9.78 -4.03
N LEU A 51 7.62 8.83 -3.39
CA LEU A 51 6.52 9.12 -2.47
C LEU A 51 6.43 8.08 -1.35
N ILE A 52 5.92 8.50 -0.20
CA ILE A 52 5.47 7.58 0.85
C ILE A 52 3.96 7.64 0.92
N ARG A 53 3.34 6.46 0.84
CA ARG A 53 1.89 6.30 0.90
C ARG A 53 1.54 5.05 1.67
N LEU A 54 0.47 5.15 2.45
CA LEU A 54 -0.17 4.00 3.06
C LEU A 54 -1.16 3.38 2.07
N TYR A 55 -1.16 2.07 1.98
CA TYR A 55 -2.26 1.31 1.40
C TYR A 55 -2.80 0.33 2.44
N GLY A 56 -4.08 -0.02 2.33
CA GLY A 56 -4.69 -1.02 3.19
C GLY A 56 -6.05 -1.46 2.65
N TRP A 57 -6.27 -2.77 2.66
CA TRP A 57 -7.55 -3.46 2.47
C TRP A 57 -7.31 -4.96 2.76
N ALA A 58 -8.25 -5.57 3.46
CA ALA A 58 -8.39 -6.98 3.76
C ALA A 58 -8.59 -7.95 2.57
N ASN A 59 -7.99 -7.76 1.39
CA ASN A 59 -8.26 -8.62 0.23
C ASN A 59 -7.05 -8.70 -0.71
N ALA A 60 -6.86 -9.85 -1.33
CA ALA A 60 -5.72 -10.13 -2.22
C ALA A 60 -5.77 -9.32 -3.52
N ASP A 61 -6.95 -8.84 -3.92
CA ASP A 61 -7.16 -7.97 -5.07
C ASP A 61 -6.71 -6.52 -4.85
N ILE A 62 -6.32 -6.15 -3.62
CA ILE A 62 -5.92 -4.76 -3.32
C ILE A 62 -4.79 -4.25 -4.23
N LEU A 63 -3.88 -5.12 -4.65
CA LEU A 63 -2.78 -4.70 -5.54
C LEU A 63 -3.27 -4.36 -6.96
N GLU A 64 -4.44 -4.85 -7.41
CA GLU A 64 -5.09 -4.38 -8.64
C GLU A 64 -5.29 -2.87 -8.58
N TRP A 65 -5.89 -2.41 -7.48
CA TRP A 65 -6.22 -1.01 -7.28
C TRP A 65 -4.97 -0.13 -7.34
N TYR A 66 -3.83 -0.58 -6.85
CA TYR A 66 -2.60 0.21 -6.82
C TYR A 66 -1.68 0.05 -8.05
N PHE A 67 -1.88 -0.98 -8.89
CA PHE A 67 -0.88 -1.32 -9.91
C PHE A 67 -1.44 -1.73 -11.28
N ASN A 68 -2.77 -1.79 -11.46
CA ASN A 68 -3.33 -2.06 -12.79
C ASN A 68 -3.02 -0.91 -13.76
N SER A 69 -2.64 -1.23 -15.00
CA SER A 69 -2.27 -0.25 -16.02
C SER A 69 -3.42 0.70 -16.40
N LYS A 70 -4.68 0.27 -16.25
CA LYS A 70 -5.87 1.10 -16.52
C LYS A 70 -6.07 2.23 -15.50
N ARG A 71 -5.27 2.26 -14.43
CA ARG A 71 -5.42 3.17 -13.28
C ARG A 71 -4.23 4.13 -13.10
N MET A 72 -3.38 4.26 -14.12
CA MET A 72 -2.19 5.12 -14.07
C MET A 72 -2.50 6.55 -13.59
N GLY A 73 -1.54 7.14 -12.89
CA GLY A 73 -1.65 8.43 -12.26
C GLY A 73 -2.27 8.33 -10.88
N TYR A 74 -3.54 7.89 -10.81
CA TYR A 74 -4.18 7.57 -9.54
C TYR A 74 -5.36 6.62 -9.77
N PRO A 75 -5.49 5.53 -8.99
CA PRO A 75 -4.67 5.11 -7.84
C PRO A 75 -3.30 4.45 -8.12
N ASN A 76 -2.97 4.11 -9.37
CA ASN A 76 -1.66 3.56 -9.74
C ASN A 76 -0.62 4.67 -9.88
N VAL A 77 -0.10 5.07 -8.72
CA VAL A 77 0.92 6.12 -8.56
C VAL A 77 2.32 5.67 -8.93
N ALA A 78 2.54 4.35 -9.04
CA ALA A 78 3.80 3.80 -9.55
C ALA A 78 3.92 3.98 -11.08
N MET A 79 2.84 4.40 -11.75
CA MET A 79 2.74 4.53 -13.21
C MET A 79 3.09 3.21 -13.92
N LEU A 80 2.84 2.07 -13.26
CA LEU A 80 3.16 0.76 -13.81
C LEU A 80 2.21 0.47 -14.98
N ASP A 81 2.79 0.21 -16.15
CA ASP A 81 2.09 -0.30 -17.33
C ASP A 81 2.75 -1.62 -17.75
N ASP A 82 2.22 -2.73 -17.23
CA ASP A 82 2.72 -4.07 -17.55
C ASP A 82 1.57 -5.04 -17.87
N LYS A 83 1.45 -5.36 -19.15
CA LYS A 83 0.39 -6.22 -19.69
C LYS A 83 0.38 -7.62 -19.10
N LYS A 84 1.52 -8.12 -18.63
CA LYS A 84 1.60 -9.46 -18.03
C LYS A 84 1.08 -9.45 -16.60
N ALA A 85 1.36 -8.40 -15.82
CA ALA A 85 0.78 -8.18 -14.51
C ALA A 85 -0.74 -8.04 -14.62
N ASP A 86 -1.24 -7.26 -15.59
CA ASP A 86 -2.68 -7.14 -15.84
C ASP A 86 -3.32 -8.48 -16.18
N LYS A 87 -2.69 -9.27 -17.07
CA LYS A 87 -3.20 -10.61 -17.43
C LYS A 87 -3.25 -11.56 -16.23
N LEU A 88 -2.21 -11.57 -15.39
CA LEU A 88 -2.17 -12.42 -14.20
C LEU A 88 -3.21 -12.01 -13.16
N MET A 89 -3.45 -10.70 -13.02
CA MET A 89 -4.53 -10.16 -12.19
C MET A 89 -5.89 -10.59 -12.76
N ASP A 90 -6.16 -10.38 -14.04
CA ASP A 90 -7.43 -10.76 -14.68
C ASP A 90 -7.72 -12.26 -14.50
N LYS A 91 -6.70 -13.11 -14.66
CA LYS A 91 -6.77 -14.55 -14.36
C LYS A 91 -7.16 -14.81 -12.91
N ALA A 92 -6.47 -14.18 -11.94
CA ALA A 92 -6.75 -14.36 -10.52
C ALA A 92 -8.17 -13.90 -10.12
N MET A 93 -8.70 -12.90 -10.82
CA MET A 93 -10.04 -12.37 -10.57
C MET A 93 -11.16 -13.19 -11.19
N THR A 94 -10.92 -13.88 -12.31
CA THR A 94 -12.01 -14.39 -13.17
C THR A 94 -11.95 -15.88 -13.51
N GLU A 95 -10.77 -16.52 -13.44
CA GLU A 95 -10.58 -17.87 -13.99
C GLU A 95 -10.52 -18.99 -12.94
N ALA A 96 -10.51 -18.67 -11.65
CA ALA A 96 -10.45 -19.67 -10.59
C ALA A 96 -11.79 -20.39 -10.41
N ALA A 97 -11.80 -21.74 -10.45
CA ALA A 97 -12.99 -22.55 -10.18
C ALA A 97 -13.11 -22.92 -8.70
N THR A 98 -11.99 -22.93 -7.98
CA THR A 98 -11.88 -23.24 -6.55
C THR A 98 -11.22 -22.12 -5.76
N TRP A 99 -11.35 -22.17 -4.43
CA TRP A 99 -10.68 -21.21 -3.56
C TRP A 99 -9.16 -21.38 -3.59
N GLU A 100 -8.69 -22.63 -3.66
CA GLU A 100 -7.27 -22.98 -3.72
C GLU A 100 -6.62 -22.42 -4.99
N GLU A 101 -7.26 -22.59 -6.15
CA GLU A 101 -6.80 -21.99 -7.40
C GLU A 101 -6.78 -20.46 -7.33
N ARG A 102 -7.80 -19.84 -6.71
CA ARG A 102 -7.83 -18.39 -6.54
C ARG A 102 -6.62 -17.92 -5.74
N VAL A 103 -6.30 -18.59 -4.64
CA VAL A 103 -5.14 -18.27 -3.80
C VAL A 103 -3.84 -18.43 -4.60
N GLU A 104 -3.68 -19.52 -5.35
CA GLU A 104 -2.50 -19.75 -6.19
C GLU A 104 -2.34 -18.65 -7.25
N TYR A 105 -3.41 -18.27 -7.95
CA TYR A 105 -3.36 -17.24 -8.97
C TYR A 105 -2.99 -15.86 -8.41
N PHE A 106 -3.50 -15.50 -7.22
CA PHE A 106 -3.07 -14.27 -6.54
C PHE A 106 -1.60 -14.32 -6.13
N ILE A 107 -1.10 -15.46 -5.63
CA ILE A 107 0.31 -15.63 -5.30
C ILE A 107 1.20 -15.42 -6.53
N ASP A 108 0.81 -15.99 -7.68
CA ASP A 108 1.56 -15.84 -8.93
C ASP A 108 1.57 -14.38 -9.42
N TYR A 109 0.41 -13.72 -9.39
CA TYR A 109 0.30 -12.30 -9.70
C TYR A 109 1.18 -11.45 -8.76
N HIS A 110 1.08 -11.63 -7.44
CA HIS A 110 1.85 -10.87 -6.45
C HIS A 110 3.36 -11.10 -6.62
N LYS A 111 3.80 -12.35 -6.80
CA LYS A 111 5.21 -12.67 -7.05
C LYS A 111 5.73 -12.00 -8.32
N TYR A 112 4.95 -12.01 -9.39
CA TYR A 112 5.35 -11.38 -10.64
C TYR A 112 5.41 -9.86 -10.51
N LEU A 113 4.37 -9.24 -9.94
CA LEU A 113 4.30 -7.80 -9.68
C LEU A 113 5.49 -7.31 -8.84
N LEU A 114 5.76 -7.96 -7.71
CA LEU A 114 6.82 -7.54 -6.78
C LEU A 114 8.23 -7.68 -7.38
N LYS A 115 8.44 -8.60 -8.33
CA LYS A 115 9.71 -8.71 -9.07
C LYS A 115 9.97 -7.53 -10.01
N GLN A 116 8.97 -6.71 -10.30
CA GLN A 116 9.13 -5.49 -11.09
C GLN A 116 9.54 -4.29 -10.22
N PHE A 117 9.57 -4.44 -8.89
CA PHE A 117 9.90 -3.38 -7.94
C PHE A 117 9.09 -2.08 -8.12
N PRO A 118 7.74 -2.14 -8.30
CA PRO A 118 6.94 -0.92 -8.46
C PRO A 118 6.84 -0.10 -7.16
N TRP A 119 7.21 -0.71 -6.03
CA TRP A 119 7.35 -0.07 -4.72
C TRP A 119 8.34 -0.82 -3.82
N ALA A 120 8.58 -0.27 -2.63
CA ALA A 120 9.29 -0.93 -1.55
C ALA A 120 8.44 -0.90 -0.26
N PRO A 121 7.90 -2.05 0.21
CA PRO A 121 7.23 -2.11 1.51
C PRO A 121 8.22 -1.80 2.63
N ILE A 122 7.84 -0.90 3.55
CA ILE A 122 8.72 -0.38 4.61
C ILE A 122 8.35 -0.86 6.01
N TYR A 123 7.06 -0.86 6.37
CA TYR A 123 6.53 -1.40 7.63
C TYR A 123 5.00 -1.51 7.56
N LEU A 124 4.41 -2.28 8.48
CA LEU A 124 2.96 -2.36 8.71
C LEU A 124 2.63 -1.62 10.03
N PRO A 125 1.87 -0.51 10.00
CA PRO A 125 1.51 0.20 11.24
C PRO A 125 0.64 -0.67 12.16
N PRO A 126 0.89 -0.69 13.48
CA PRO A 126 -0.02 -1.35 14.41
C PRO A 126 -1.34 -0.58 14.53
N VAL A 127 -2.44 -1.31 14.64
CA VAL A 127 -3.76 -0.76 14.96
C VAL A 127 -4.01 -0.98 16.44
N ASN A 128 -3.92 0.08 17.23
CA ASN A 128 -4.15 0.02 18.67
C ASN A 128 -5.60 0.42 18.97
N ILE A 129 -6.35 -0.43 19.66
CA ILE A 129 -7.72 -0.14 20.11
C ILE A 129 -7.72 -0.12 21.64
N ALA A 130 -8.22 0.97 22.23
CA ALA A 130 -8.43 1.08 23.67
C ALA A 130 -9.94 1.09 23.95
N ILE A 131 -10.38 0.24 24.87
CA ILE A 131 -11.79 0.08 25.23
C ILE A 131 -11.93 0.36 26.73
N ARG A 132 -13.06 0.94 27.15
CA ARG A 132 -13.34 1.12 28.60
C ARG A 132 -13.49 -0.24 29.26
N SER A 133 -13.02 -0.36 30.50
CA SER A 133 -13.05 -1.61 31.27
C SER A 133 -14.45 -2.19 31.50
N ASN A 134 -15.51 -1.38 31.38
CA ASN A 134 -16.89 -1.82 31.55
C ASN A 134 -17.58 -2.23 30.24
N VAL A 135 -16.88 -2.22 29.11
CA VAL A 135 -17.41 -2.70 27.83
C VAL A 135 -17.20 -4.20 27.75
N ILE A 136 -18.28 -4.94 27.49
CA ILE A 136 -18.22 -6.38 27.27
C ILE A 136 -17.84 -6.61 25.80
N VAL A 137 -16.68 -7.23 25.60
CA VAL A 137 -16.17 -7.64 24.28
C VAL A 137 -16.40 -9.16 24.16
N PRO A 138 -16.84 -9.68 23.00
CA PRO A 138 -16.94 -11.12 22.80
C PRO A 138 -15.57 -11.79 22.97
N GLU A 139 -15.55 -13.03 23.47
CA GLU A 139 -14.33 -13.84 23.64
C GLU A 139 -13.57 -14.01 22.32
N LYS A 140 -14.31 -14.04 21.20
CA LYS A 140 -13.77 -14.05 19.85
C LYS A 140 -14.24 -12.81 19.09
N ILE A 141 -13.29 -12.01 18.62
CA ILE A 141 -13.57 -10.90 17.71
C ILE A 141 -13.32 -11.41 16.29
N GLU A 142 -14.38 -11.66 15.53
CA GLU A 142 -14.24 -11.89 14.09
C GLU A 142 -14.15 -10.55 13.38
N THR A 143 -12.93 -10.12 13.09
CA THR A 143 -12.63 -8.88 12.38
C THR A 143 -12.09 -9.19 11.00
N PRO A 144 -12.54 -8.48 9.95
CA PRO A 144 -12.12 -8.78 8.60
C PRO A 144 -10.65 -8.47 8.28
N ALA A 145 -9.84 -7.75 9.09
CA ALA A 145 -8.38 -7.66 8.82
C ALA A 145 -7.47 -6.88 9.79
N PHE A 146 -7.98 -6.13 10.77
CA PHE A 146 -7.16 -5.07 11.38
C PHE A 146 -6.66 -5.33 12.80
N LEU A 147 -7.00 -6.45 13.43
CA LEU A 147 -6.48 -6.78 14.76
C LEU A 147 -5.42 -7.87 14.65
N LEU A 148 -4.16 -7.48 14.83
CA LEU A 148 -3.03 -8.39 14.92
C LEU A 148 -2.81 -8.90 16.35
N ASP A 149 -3.22 -8.10 17.34
CA ASP A 149 -3.10 -8.41 18.76
C ASP A 149 -4.16 -7.60 19.55
N VAL A 150 -4.63 -8.16 20.66
CA VAL A 150 -5.61 -7.54 21.57
C VAL A 150 -5.08 -7.66 22.99
N ASP A 151 -4.49 -6.59 23.51
CA ASP A 151 -4.10 -6.48 24.91
C ASP A 151 -5.25 -5.85 25.71
N VAL A 152 -5.89 -6.65 26.57
CA VAL A 152 -6.89 -6.17 27.52
C VAL A 152 -6.21 -6.02 28.88
N LYS A 153 -5.95 -4.78 29.28
CA LYS A 153 -5.48 -4.46 30.64
C LYS A 153 -6.62 -4.39 31.64
#